data_AF-A0A2V5Q1G3-F1
#
_entry.id   AF-A0A2V5Q1G3-F1
#
_cell.length_a   1.000
_cell.length_b   1.000
_cell.length_c   1.000
_cell.angle_alpha   90.00
_cell.angle_beta   90.00
_cell.angle_gamma   90.00
#
_symmetry.space_group_name_H-M   'P 1'
#
loop_
_entity.id
_entity.type
_entity.pdbx_description
1 polymer ?
#
loop_
_entity_poly.entity_id
_entity_poly.type
_entity_poly.pdbx_seq_one_letter_code
_entity_poly.pdbx_strand_id
1 'polypeptide(L)'
;IYFDTGVIEVATPIVELEPGCCYRATRLLWEQIRYLRRELDHWAKRNRCQCRLQGFSTHYNFSFPRARRSKFRNATKLAYLLAHILPVPVILLAANRQSSAVGVRPRRTRVEVTADFTPDPALMLATCAFVAGAIQTVLSWENFGLRQLNRNRIPRVTPFRLRKHSSRRGWRVTADSLAQSPFVADTNAPLWKLRDGRILSLRAIAAETLSPFRRRIRRISDSNILEHIAAVFAGNARSLLDFAERPETYDDVGRTIDWGRRRMRRWPRSKYEKVIHRVIAREPMRVG
;
A
#
# COMPACT_ATOMS: atom_id res chain seq x y z
N ILE A 1 -15.34 -0.48 -13.48
CA ILE A 1 -16.17 -1.03 -12.39
C ILE A 1 -16.42 -2.47 -12.77
N TYR A 2 -15.85 -3.41 -12.04
CA TYR A 2 -16.11 -4.85 -12.23
C TYR A 2 -16.92 -5.34 -11.04
N PHE A 3 -17.90 -6.20 -11.31
CA PHE A 3 -18.72 -6.84 -10.29
C PHE A 3 -18.22 -8.26 -10.14
N ASP A 4 -17.65 -8.58 -8.97
CA ASP A 4 -17.36 -9.95 -8.58
C ASP A 4 -18.18 -10.27 -7.34
N THR A 5 -19.04 -11.29 -7.39
CA THR A 5 -19.72 -11.85 -6.19
C THR A 5 -20.37 -10.81 -5.24
N GLY A 6 -20.95 -9.73 -5.78
CA GLY A 6 -21.60 -8.68 -4.98
C GLY A 6 -20.67 -7.55 -4.51
N VAL A 7 -19.39 -7.58 -4.90
CA VAL A 7 -18.39 -6.54 -4.64
C VAL A 7 -18.26 -5.62 -5.85
N ILE A 8 -18.34 -4.32 -5.61
CA ILE A 8 -17.96 -3.29 -6.59
C ILE A 8 -16.45 -3.08 -6.50
N GLU A 9 -15.69 -3.55 -7.49
CA GLU A 9 -14.27 -3.21 -7.61
C GLU A 9 -14.11 -1.83 -8.27
N VAL A 10 -13.59 -0.88 -7.48
CA VAL A 10 -13.05 0.38 -7.99
C VAL A 10 -11.74 0.06 -8.70
N ALA A 11 -11.55 0.54 -9.94
CA ALA A 11 -10.42 0.13 -10.75
C ALA A 11 -9.11 0.49 -10.03
N THR A 12 -8.34 -0.55 -9.72
CA THR A 12 -7.06 -0.38 -9.04
C THR A 12 -6.13 0.46 -9.91
N PRO A 13 -5.67 1.64 -9.45
CA PRO A 13 -4.73 2.43 -10.22
C PRO A 13 -3.43 1.65 -10.38
N ILE A 14 -3.03 1.43 -11.63
CA ILE A 14 -1.70 0.89 -11.94
C ILE A 14 -0.68 1.98 -11.62
N VAL A 15 0.27 1.69 -10.74
CA VAL A 15 1.33 2.63 -10.40
C VAL A 15 2.51 2.41 -11.33
N GLU A 16 2.66 3.30 -12.31
CA GLU A 16 3.86 3.41 -13.14
C GLU A 16 4.94 4.15 -12.35
N LEU A 17 6.12 3.54 -12.22
CA LEU A 17 7.18 3.96 -11.30
C LEU A 17 7.92 5.25 -11.75
N GLU A 18 7.21 6.36 -11.81
CA GLU A 18 7.67 7.70 -12.21
C GLU A 18 7.43 8.76 -11.11
N PRO A 19 8.07 9.94 -11.16
CA PRO A 19 7.79 11.03 -10.22
C PRO A 19 6.31 11.41 -10.19
N GLY A 20 5.75 11.53 -8.98
CA GLY A 20 4.34 11.84 -8.73
C GLY A 20 3.37 10.67 -8.93
N CYS A 21 3.86 9.46 -9.19
CA CYS A 21 3.01 8.30 -9.45
C CYS A 21 2.05 7.97 -8.30
N CYS A 22 2.54 8.07 -7.06
CA CYS A 22 1.73 7.76 -5.88
C CYS A 22 0.62 8.79 -5.68
N TYR A 23 0.91 10.08 -5.92
CA TYR A 23 -0.12 11.14 -5.90
C TYR A 23 -1.21 10.89 -6.93
N ARG A 24 -0.83 10.56 -8.17
CA ARG A 24 -1.78 10.26 -9.24
C ARG A 24 -2.63 9.04 -8.92
N ALA A 25 -2.01 7.95 -8.46
CA ALA A 25 -2.71 6.72 -8.12
C ALA A 25 -3.70 6.93 -6.96
N THR A 26 -3.26 7.54 -5.86
CA THR A 26 -4.13 7.86 -4.73
C THR A 26 -5.23 8.82 -5.14
N ARG A 27 -4.91 9.88 -5.92
CA ARG A 27 -5.89 10.82 -6.47
C ARG A 27 -7.00 10.08 -7.21
N LEU A 28 -6.58 9.31 -8.21
CA LEU A 28 -7.48 8.62 -9.13
C LEU A 28 -8.40 7.65 -8.39
N LEU A 29 -7.90 6.87 -7.43
CA LEU A 29 -8.71 5.92 -6.67
C LEU A 29 -9.86 6.62 -5.95
N TRP A 30 -9.56 7.67 -5.21
CA TRP A 30 -10.57 8.37 -4.42
C TRP A 30 -11.49 9.25 -5.30
N GLU A 31 -11.03 9.73 -6.46
CA GLU A 31 -11.91 10.33 -7.48
C GLU A 31 -12.95 9.30 -7.96
N GLN A 32 -12.52 8.06 -8.20
CA GLN A 32 -13.43 6.97 -8.57
C GLN A 32 -14.36 6.55 -7.42
N ILE A 33 -13.87 6.48 -6.18
CA ILE A 33 -14.72 6.24 -4.99
C ILE A 33 -15.78 7.33 -4.89
N ARG A 34 -15.40 8.60 -5.07
CA ARG A 34 -16.34 9.73 -5.03
C ARG A 34 -17.39 9.64 -6.13
N TYR A 35 -16.98 9.28 -7.35
CA TYR A 35 -17.89 9.05 -8.46
C TYR A 35 -18.89 7.95 -8.10
N LEU A 36 -18.41 6.79 -7.69
CA LEU A 36 -19.24 5.65 -7.30
C LEU A 36 -20.21 5.99 -6.16
N ARG A 37 -19.75 6.70 -5.14
CA ARG A 37 -20.61 7.13 -4.04
C ARG A 37 -21.77 7.99 -4.52
N ARG A 38 -21.51 8.94 -5.44
CA ARG A 38 -22.57 9.77 -6.06
C ARG A 38 -23.56 8.95 -6.85
N GLU A 39 -23.10 8.00 -7.65
CA GLU A 39 -24.00 7.11 -8.41
C GLU A 39 -24.86 6.25 -7.46
N LEU A 40 -24.24 5.70 -6.41
CA LEU A 40 -24.95 4.94 -5.38
C LEU A 40 -25.96 5.79 -4.61
N ASP A 41 -25.65 7.05 -4.32
CA ASP A 41 -26.58 7.97 -3.64
C ASP A 41 -27.81 8.28 -4.50
N HIS A 42 -27.62 8.52 -5.80
CA HIS A 42 -28.73 8.72 -6.73
C HIS A 42 -29.60 7.46 -6.85
N TRP A 43 -28.97 6.29 -6.97
CA TRP A 43 -29.68 5.02 -7.03
C TRP A 43 -30.47 4.74 -5.74
N ALA A 44 -29.84 4.92 -4.59
CA ALA A 44 -30.45 4.73 -3.28
C ALA A 44 -31.67 5.65 -3.08
N LYS A 45 -31.55 6.92 -3.47
CA LYS A 45 -32.65 7.89 -3.44
C LYS A 45 -33.81 7.47 -4.36
N ARG A 46 -33.51 7.03 -5.59
CA ARG A 46 -34.52 6.57 -6.55
C ARG A 46 -35.28 5.35 -6.05
N ASN A 47 -34.61 4.45 -5.33
CA ASN A 47 -35.17 3.19 -4.85
C ASN A 47 -35.63 3.25 -3.38
N ARG A 48 -35.58 4.43 -2.73
CA ARG A 48 -35.97 4.65 -1.32
C ARG A 48 -35.32 3.66 -0.35
N CYS A 49 -34.05 3.33 -0.58
CA CYS A 49 -33.28 2.42 0.27
C CYS A 49 -32.00 3.10 0.78
N GLN A 50 -31.34 2.49 1.76
CA GLN A 50 -30.00 2.90 2.17
C GLN A 50 -28.95 2.00 1.53
N CYS A 51 -27.87 2.60 1.01
CA CYS A 51 -26.74 1.88 0.44
C CYS A 51 -25.45 2.37 1.06
N ARG A 52 -24.62 1.42 1.51
CA ARG A 52 -23.28 1.68 2.04
C ARG A 52 -22.24 1.14 1.06
N LEU A 53 -21.14 1.87 0.94
CA LEU A 53 -19.97 1.39 0.20
C LEU A 53 -18.92 0.95 1.22
N GLN A 54 -18.74 -0.35 1.40
CA GLN A 54 -17.77 -0.86 2.38
C GLN A 54 -16.39 -1.03 1.74
N GLY A 55 -15.36 -0.60 2.47
CA GLY A 55 -13.98 -0.93 2.13
C GLY A 55 -13.75 -2.42 2.37
N PHE A 56 -13.06 -3.11 1.47
CA PHE A 56 -12.69 -4.52 1.69
C PHE A 56 -11.18 -4.69 1.72
N SER A 57 -10.50 -4.28 0.65
CA SER A 57 -9.05 -4.39 0.56
C SER A 57 -8.52 -3.36 -0.43
N THR A 58 -7.24 -3.02 -0.27
CA THR A 58 -6.49 -2.26 -1.27
C THR A 58 -5.40 -3.13 -1.87
N HIS A 59 -5.39 -3.22 -3.19
CA HIS A 59 -4.39 -3.96 -3.96
C HIS A 59 -3.48 -2.98 -4.69
N TYR A 60 -2.32 -2.67 -4.14
CA TYR A 60 -1.36 -1.79 -4.81
C TYR A 60 -0.60 -2.56 -5.89
N ASN A 61 -0.84 -2.25 -7.16
CA ASN A 61 -0.22 -2.92 -8.31
C ASN A 61 0.91 -2.04 -8.89
N PHE A 62 2.16 -2.51 -8.75
CA PHE A 62 3.35 -1.81 -9.23
C PHE A 62 3.93 -2.52 -10.43
N SER A 63 3.85 -1.88 -11.59
CA SER A 63 4.51 -2.33 -12.81
C SER A 63 5.95 -1.85 -12.82
N PHE A 64 6.86 -2.71 -13.29
CA PHE A 64 8.26 -2.36 -13.45
C PHE A 64 8.79 -2.83 -14.80
N PRO A 65 9.83 -2.16 -15.34
CA PRO A 65 10.43 -2.56 -16.61
C PRO A 65 10.86 -4.02 -16.56
N ARG A 66 10.88 -4.69 -17.72
CA ARG A 66 11.53 -6.00 -17.85
C ARG A 66 13.04 -5.82 -17.62
N ALA A 67 13.47 -5.92 -16.36
CA ALA A 67 14.89 -5.95 -16.03
C ALA A 67 15.56 -7.20 -16.64
N ARG A 68 16.90 -7.18 -16.75
CA ARG A 68 17.70 -8.36 -17.12
C ARG A 68 17.31 -9.54 -16.23
N ARG A 69 16.53 -10.47 -16.80
CA ARG A 69 16.06 -11.67 -16.09
C ARG A 69 17.22 -12.62 -15.91
N SER A 70 17.35 -13.16 -14.71
CA SER A 70 18.29 -14.24 -14.43
C SER A 70 17.67 -15.21 -13.43
N LYS A 71 18.32 -16.36 -13.20
CA LYS A 71 17.94 -17.32 -12.15
C LYS A 71 17.78 -16.63 -10.78
N PHE A 72 18.48 -15.53 -10.54
CA PHE A 72 18.47 -14.78 -9.27
C PHE A 72 17.68 -13.47 -9.31
N ARG A 73 17.16 -13.08 -10.49
CA ARG A 73 16.41 -11.84 -10.73
C ARG A 73 15.14 -12.12 -11.51
N ASN A 74 14.05 -12.42 -10.80
CA ASN A 74 12.72 -12.61 -11.38
C ASN A 74 11.62 -12.12 -10.43
N ALA A 75 10.40 -11.95 -10.94
CA ALA A 75 9.27 -11.39 -10.19
C ALA A 75 8.92 -12.21 -8.93
N THR A 76 9.04 -13.54 -8.99
CA THR A 76 8.79 -14.43 -7.85
C THR A 76 9.80 -14.18 -6.73
N LYS A 77 11.10 -14.13 -7.05
CA LYS A 77 12.15 -13.83 -6.04
C LYS A 77 12.05 -12.39 -5.52
N LEU A 78 11.71 -11.44 -6.38
CA LEU A 78 11.45 -10.06 -5.98
C LEU A 78 10.31 -9.99 -4.96
N ALA A 79 9.15 -10.59 -5.29
CA ALA A 79 8.00 -10.62 -4.40
C ALA A 79 8.29 -11.36 -3.09
N TYR A 80 9.07 -12.45 -3.14
CA TYR A 80 9.50 -13.17 -1.93
C TYR A 80 10.35 -12.28 -1.02
N LEU A 81 11.37 -11.62 -1.57
CA LEU A 81 12.22 -10.70 -0.81
C LEU A 81 11.42 -9.52 -0.25
N LEU A 82 10.54 -8.92 -1.05
CA LEU A 82 9.64 -7.84 -0.60
C LEU A 82 8.68 -8.30 0.49
N ALA A 83 8.25 -9.56 0.49
CA ALA A 83 7.43 -10.13 1.56
C ALA A 83 8.16 -10.24 2.91
N HIS A 84 9.49 -10.07 2.94
CA HIS A 84 10.27 -9.91 4.16
C HIS A 84 10.55 -8.45 4.55
N ILE A 85 10.29 -7.48 3.65
CA ILE A 85 10.63 -6.07 3.84
C ILE A 85 9.37 -5.24 4.12
N LEU A 86 8.35 -5.40 3.29
CA LEU A 86 7.16 -4.56 3.26
C LEU A 86 6.20 -4.71 4.45
N PRO A 87 6.00 -5.91 5.06
CA PRO A 87 4.89 -6.11 5.98
C PRO A 87 4.84 -5.12 7.15
N VAL A 88 5.94 -4.95 7.90
CA VAL A 88 5.93 -4.08 9.10
C VAL A 88 5.61 -2.61 8.75
N PRO A 89 6.29 -1.98 7.77
CA PRO A 89 5.91 -0.65 7.29
C PRO A 89 4.47 -0.55 6.78
N VAL A 90 4.00 -1.51 5.99
CA VAL A 90 2.65 -1.48 5.40
C VAL A 90 1.58 -1.69 6.47
N ILE A 91 1.83 -2.51 7.49
CA ILE A 91 0.93 -2.68 8.63
C ILE A 91 0.70 -1.33 9.32
N LEU A 92 1.76 -0.59 9.63
CA LEU A 92 1.61 0.73 10.27
C LEU A 92 0.96 1.78 9.37
N LEU A 93 1.17 1.71 8.06
CA LEU A 93 0.63 2.73 7.13
C LEU A 93 -0.77 2.42 6.61
N ALA A 94 -1.20 1.14 6.57
CA ALA A 94 -2.41 0.74 5.87
C ALA A 94 -3.37 -0.15 6.67
N ALA A 95 -2.88 -0.87 7.68
CA ALA A 95 -3.70 -1.81 8.44
C ALA A 95 -4.45 -1.12 9.59
N ASN A 96 -5.47 -1.80 10.10
CA ASN A 96 -6.26 -1.44 11.27
C ASN A 96 -6.36 -2.66 12.22
N ARG A 97 -7.05 -2.49 13.35
CA ARG A 97 -7.17 -3.54 14.39
C ARG A 97 -7.84 -4.83 13.92
N GLN A 98 -8.65 -4.78 12.86
CA GLN A 98 -9.34 -5.94 12.28
C GLN A 98 -8.64 -6.50 11.03
N SER A 99 -7.47 -5.98 10.66
CA SER A 99 -6.75 -6.45 9.48
C SER A 99 -6.28 -7.89 9.62
N SER A 100 -6.45 -8.64 8.53
CA SER A 100 -6.15 -10.08 8.51
C SER A 100 -4.72 -10.39 8.05
N ALA A 101 -4.21 -9.64 7.07
CA ALA A 101 -2.90 -9.89 6.49
C ALA A 101 -2.37 -8.71 5.66
N VAL A 102 -1.05 -8.64 5.55
CA VAL A 102 -0.39 -7.95 4.43
C VAL A 102 0.18 -9.00 3.48
N GLY A 103 -0.14 -8.87 2.19
CA GLY A 103 0.26 -9.81 1.15
C GLY A 103 1.20 -9.19 0.11
N VAL A 104 2.10 -10.01 -0.43
CA VAL A 104 2.95 -9.66 -1.56
C VAL A 104 2.90 -10.79 -2.57
N ARG A 105 2.52 -10.46 -3.81
CA ARG A 105 2.26 -11.44 -4.84
C ARG A 105 3.02 -11.11 -6.13
N PRO A 106 3.73 -12.09 -6.71
CA PRO A 106 4.30 -11.91 -8.03
C PRO A 106 3.20 -11.94 -9.09
N ARG A 107 3.38 -11.12 -10.11
CA ARG A 107 2.72 -11.19 -11.40
C ARG A 107 3.79 -11.04 -12.48
N ARG A 108 3.46 -11.34 -13.74
CA ARG A 108 4.46 -11.48 -14.82
C ARG A 108 5.46 -10.31 -14.92
N THR A 109 4.97 -9.09 -14.84
CA THR A 109 5.74 -7.83 -14.95
C THR A 109 5.33 -6.81 -13.89
N ARG A 110 4.65 -7.27 -12.83
CA ARG A 110 4.19 -6.43 -11.73
C ARG A 110 4.30 -7.17 -10.40
N VAL A 111 4.31 -6.43 -9.30
CA VAL A 111 4.13 -6.96 -7.95
C VAL A 111 2.86 -6.34 -7.40
N GLU A 112 2.00 -7.19 -6.85
CA GLU A 112 0.79 -6.77 -6.15
C GLU A 112 1.06 -6.83 -4.65
N VAL A 113 0.80 -5.73 -3.94
CA VAL A 113 0.83 -5.66 -2.48
C VAL A 113 -0.58 -5.46 -1.99
N THR A 114 -1.04 -6.34 -1.10
CA THR A 114 -2.42 -6.30 -0.58
C THR A 114 -2.43 -5.96 0.90
N ALA A 115 -3.33 -5.08 1.28
CA ALA A 115 -3.68 -4.79 2.67
C ALA A 115 -5.19 -4.51 2.73
N ASP A 116 -5.73 -4.26 3.92
CA ASP A 116 -7.09 -3.75 4.07
C ASP A 116 -7.27 -2.40 3.37
N PHE A 117 -8.53 -1.99 3.18
CA PHE A 117 -8.80 -0.63 2.75
C PHE A 117 -8.41 0.38 3.85
N THR A 118 -7.75 1.46 3.45
CA THR A 118 -7.32 2.52 4.38
C THR A 118 -8.16 3.77 4.08
N PRO A 119 -9.20 4.07 4.88
CA PRO A 119 -10.06 5.23 4.65
C PRO A 119 -9.39 6.57 5.04
N ASP A 120 -8.12 6.74 4.70
CA ASP A 120 -7.32 7.95 4.92
C ASP A 120 -6.40 8.18 3.69
N PRO A 121 -6.65 9.23 2.88
CA PRO A 121 -5.85 9.51 1.69
C PRO A 121 -4.35 9.74 1.96
N ALA A 122 -3.99 10.31 3.11
CA ALA A 122 -2.60 10.59 3.45
C ALA A 122 -1.85 9.29 3.79
N LEU A 123 -2.48 8.38 4.53
CA LEU A 123 -1.95 7.06 4.84
C LEU A 123 -1.90 6.16 3.59
N MET A 124 -2.90 6.23 2.71
CA MET A 124 -2.84 5.54 1.40
C MET A 124 -1.68 6.04 0.54
N LEU A 125 -1.50 7.36 0.47
CA LEU A 125 -0.38 7.94 -0.27
C LEU A 125 0.97 7.55 0.34
N ALA A 126 1.10 7.61 1.66
CA ALA A 126 2.28 7.18 2.39
C ALA A 126 2.60 5.69 2.12
N THR A 127 1.58 4.82 2.17
CA THR A 127 1.71 3.40 1.82
C THR A 127 2.20 3.22 0.38
N CYS A 128 1.55 3.88 -0.57
CA CYS A 128 1.92 3.79 -1.98
C CYS A 128 3.36 4.27 -2.23
N ALA A 129 3.76 5.38 -1.61
CA ALA A 129 5.09 5.96 -1.74
C ALA A 129 6.17 5.06 -1.11
N PHE A 130 5.91 4.52 0.08
CA PHE A 130 6.81 3.56 0.71
C PHE A 130 7.03 2.33 -0.18
N VAL A 131 5.95 1.70 -0.64
CA VAL A 131 6.04 0.47 -1.45
C VAL A 131 6.72 0.74 -2.79
N ALA A 132 6.36 1.82 -3.50
CA ALA A 132 7.02 2.19 -4.75
C ALA A 132 8.52 2.46 -4.55
N GLY A 133 8.88 3.14 -3.45
CA GLY A 133 10.26 3.46 -3.12
C GLY A 133 11.08 2.22 -2.75
N ALA A 134 10.49 1.29 -2.01
CA ALA A 134 11.09 0.00 -1.68
C ALA A 134 11.27 -0.86 -2.94
N ILE A 135 10.26 -0.96 -3.81
CA ILE A 135 10.36 -1.72 -5.07
C ILE A 135 11.46 -1.15 -5.96
N GLN A 136 11.50 0.16 -6.20
CA GLN A 136 12.55 0.77 -7.03
C GLN A 136 13.95 0.57 -6.44
N THR A 137 14.09 0.63 -5.12
CA THR A 137 15.38 0.40 -4.45
C THR A 137 15.81 -1.06 -4.58
N VAL A 138 14.92 -2.02 -4.29
CA VAL A 138 15.23 -3.45 -4.38
C VAL A 138 15.52 -3.87 -5.81
N LEU A 139 14.85 -3.28 -6.81
CA LEU A 139 15.16 -3.51 -8.22
C LEU A 139 16.62 -3.15 -8.57
N SER A 140 17.24 -2.20 -7.88
CA SER A 140 18.66 -1.85 -8.05
C SER A 140 19.64 -2.71 -7.28
N TRP A 141 19.19 -3.57 -6.37
CA TRP A 141 20.09 -4.51 -5.67
C TRP A 141 20.64 -5.54 -6.64
N GLU A 142 21.79 -6.13 -6.31
CA GLU A 142 22.50 -7.09 -7.16
C GLU A 142 21.62 -8.29 -7.57
N ASN A 143 20.94 -8.90 -6.58
CA ASN A 143 20.03 -10.03 -6.76
C ASN A 143 18.86 -9.94 -5.77
N PHE A 144 17.88 -10.84 -5.89
CA PHE A 144 16.71 -10.86 -4.99
C PHE A 144 16.77 -11.97 -3.93
N GLY A 145 17.97 -12.30 -3.44
CA GLY A 145 18.17 -13.27 -2.36
C GLY A 145 18.05 -12.64 -0.95
N LEU A 146 17.68 -13.44 0.06
CA LEU A 146 17.51 -12.95 1.44
C LEU A 146 18.81 -12.44 2.10
N ARG A 147 20.00 -12.81 1.58
CA ARG A 147 21.27 -12.24 2.03
C ARG A 147 21.32 -10.71 1.84
N GLN A 148 20.54 -10.17 0.91
CA GLN A 148 20.40 -8.73 0.71
C GLN A 148 19.82 -8.01 1.92
N LEU A 149 19.00 -8.67 2.75
CA LEU A 149 18.45 -8.06 3.95
C LEU A 149 19.57 -7.62 4.90
N ASN A 150 20.54 -8.50 5.17
CA ASN A 150 21.69 -8.18 6.02
C ASN A 150 22.58 -7.11 5.37
N ARG A 151 22.88 -7.25 4.08
CA ARG A 151 23.72 -6.27 3.34
C ARG A 151 23.13 -4.85 3.34
N ASN A 152 21.81 -4.74 3.32
CA ASN A 152 21.09 -3.47 3.34
C ASN A 152 20.54 -3.11 4.73
N ARG A 153 21.02 -3.78 5.79
CA ARG A 153 20.65 -3.53 7.20
C ARG A 153 19.14 -3.49 7.44
N ILE A 154 18.39 -4.36 6.77
CA ILE A 154 16.95 -4.53 7.00
C ILE A 154 16.75 -5.35 8.28
N PRO A 155 16.03 -4.85 9.29
CA PRO A 155 15.76 -5.59 10.51
C PRO A 155 14.92 -6.84 10.23
N ARG A 156 15.19 -7.91 10.98
CA ARG A 156 14.54 -9.22 10.77
C ARG A 156 13.96 -9.73 12.07
N VAL A 157 12.63 -9.70 12.17
CA VAL A 157 11.90 -10.25 13.31
C VAL A 157 12.11 -11.76 13.41
N THR A 158 12.12 -12.28 14.63
CA THR A 158 12.18 -13.71 14.93
C THR A 158 11.29 -14.06 16.14
N PRO A 159 10.48 -15.13 16.08
CA PRO A 159 10.16 -15.91 14.88
C PRO A 159 9.47 -15.06 13.79
N PHE A 160 9.70 -15.44 12.54
CA PHE A 160 9.02 -14.87 11.38
C PHE A 160 8.59 -16.00 10.45
N ARG A 161 7.28 -16.15 10.26
CA ARG A 161 6.68 -17.21 9.44
C ARG A 161 5.94 -16.59 8.27
N LEU A 162 6.49 -16.75 7.08
CA LEU A 162 5.84 -16.29 5.87
C LEU A 162 4.84 -17.33 5.37
N ARG A 163 3.55 -16.99 5.31
CA ARG A 163 2.50 -17.92 4.85
C ARG A 163 2.36 -17.85 3.33
N LYS A 164 2.37 -19.01 2.66
CA LYS A 164 2.02 -19.07 1.24
C LYS A 164 0.54 -18.72 1.07
N HIS A 165 0.22 -18.01 0.00
CA HIS A 165 -1.17 -17.79 -0.37
C HIS A 165 -1.76 -19.10 -0.93
N SER A 166 -2.87 -19.57 -0.35
CA SER A 166 -3.49 -20.86 -0.70
C SER A 166 -3.93 -20.94 -2.17
N SER A 167 -4.51 -19.87 -2.72
CA SER A 167 -5.07 -19.87 -4.10
C SER A 167 -4.43 -18.91 -5.11
N ARG A 168 -3.74 -17.83 -4.70
CA ARG A 168 -3.43 -16.68 -5.58
C ARG A 168 -1.96 -16.46 -5.94
N ARG A 169 -1.09 -17.44 -5.66
CA ARG A 169 0.39 -17.38 -5.80
C ARG A 169 1.02 -16.17 -5.08
N GLY A 170 1.86 -16.41 -4.08
CA GLY A 170 2.56 -15.36 -3.34
C GLY A 170 2.59 -15.64 -1.84
N TRP A 171 2.78 -14.57 -1.06
CA TRP A 171 3.05 -14.68 0.38
C TRP A 171 2.26 -13.67 1.19
N ARG A 172 2.03 -14.00 2.46
CA ARG A 172 1.31 -13.16 3.42
C ARG A 172 1.96 -13.21 4.80
N VAL A 173 1.92 -12.08 5.48
CA VAL A 173 2.13 -11.95 6.92
C VAL A 173 0.76 -11.75 7.55
N THR A 174 0.38 -12.69 8.40
CA THR A 174 -0.85 -12.76 9.20
C THR A 174 -0.55 -12.46 10.67
N ALA A 175 -1.58 -12.44 11.53
CA ALA A 175 -1.42 -12.28 12.98
C ALA A 175 -0.34 -13.21 13.58
N ASP A 176 -0.38 -14.50 13.23
CA ASP A 176 0.54 -15.52 13.78
C ASP A 176 1.88 -15.63 13.04
N SER A 177 2.17 -14.68 12.16
CA SER A 177 3.43 -14.68 11.41
C SER A 177 4.60 -14.13 12.23
N LEU A 178 4.31 -13.39 13.30
CA LEU A 178 5.27 -12.87 14.26
C LEU A 178 5.00 -13.49 15.65
N ALA A 179 5.87 -13.21 16.62
CA ALA A 179 5.69 -13.66 18.01
C ALA A 179 4.39 -13.14 18.65
N GLN A 180 4.00 -11.92 18.30
CA GLN A 180 2.77 -11.27 18.73
C GLN A 180 2.08 -10.66 17.51
N SER A 181 0.75 -10.67 17.52
CA SER A 181 -0.04 -10.14 16.40
C SER A 181 0.23 -8.64 16.23
N PRO A 182 0.75 -8.22 15.06
CA PRO A 182 1.07 -6.82 14.82
C PRO A 182 -0.18 -5.93 14.62
N PHE A 183 -1.37 -6.53 14.57
CA PHE A 183 -2.63 -5.81 14.38
C PHE A 183 -3.27 -5.41 15.71
N VAL A 184 -3.09 -6.19 16.78
CA VAL A 184 -3.74 -5.95 18.09
C VAL A 184 -2.76 -5.55 19.18
N ALA A 185 -1.47 -5.88 19.06
CA ALA A 185 -0.46 -5.47 20.03
C ALA A 185 -0.27 -3.94 20.05
N ASP A 186 0.32 -3.42 21.13
CA ASP A 186 0.78 -2.03 21.17
C ASP A 186 1.97 -1.85 20.22
N THR A 187 1.83 -0.93 19.27
CA THR A 187 2.84 -0.65 18.24
C THR A 187 4.09 0.04 18.78
N ASN A 188 4.01 0.63 19.98
CA ASN A 188 5.10 1.33 20.66
C ASN A 188 5.85 0.45 21.67
N ALA A 189 5.21 -0.60 22.19
CA ALA A 189 5.82 -1.49 23.14
C ALA A 189 6.94 -2.34 22.48
N PRO A 190 8.08 -2.58 23.17
CA PRO A 190 9.18 -3.39 22.68
C PRO A 190 8.83 -4.88 22.75
N LEU A 191 8.06 -5.37 21.77
CA LEU A 191 7.48 -6.72 21.80
C LEU A 191 8.13 -7.70 20.81
N TRP A 192 8.83 -7.20 19.78
CA TRP A 192 9.33 -8.03 18.69
C TRP A 192 10.85 -8.20 18.76
N LYS A 193 11.28 -9.44 19.02
CA LYS A 193 12.69 -9.84 18.99
C LYS A 193 13.20 -9.87 17.55
N LEU A 194 14.38 -9.33 17.33
CA LEU A 194 15.13 -9.40 16.08
C LEU A 194 16.12 -10.57 16.11
N ARG A 195 16.57 -10.99 14.92
CA ARG A 195 17.58 -12.05 14.76
C ARG A 195 18.93 -11.72 15.39
N ASP A 196 19.24 -10.43 15.58
CA ASP A 196 20.45 -9.96 16.24
C ASP A 196 20.31 -9.89 17.78
N GLY A 197 19.17 -10.32 18.33
CA GLY A 197 18.91 -10.40 19.77
C GLY A 197 18.20 -9.18 20.35
N ARG A 198 18.19 -8.04 19.65
CA ARG A 198 17.49 -6.83 20.11
C ARG A 198 15.97 -7.06 20.17
N ILE A 199 15.29 -6.39 21.08
CA ILE A 199 13.82 -6.37 21.16
C ILE A 199 13.38 -4.94 20.86
N LEU A 200 12.55 -4.78 19.84
CA LEU A 200 12.10 -3.47 19.36
C LEU A 200 10.58 -3.42 19.25
N SER A 201 10.05 -2.20 19.22
CA SER A 201 8.67 -1.94 18.87
C SER A 201 8.43 -2.05 17.37
N LEU A 202 7.18 -2.22 16.95
CA LEU A 202 6.82 -2.30 15.53
C LEU A 202 7.23 -1.02 14.79
N ARG A 203 7.05 0.12 15.46
CA ARG A 203 7.48 1.45 14.99
C ARG A 203 8.98 1.57 14.82
N ALA A 204 9.78 1.14 15.80
CA ALA A 204 11.23 1.14 15.69
C ALA A 204 11.71 0.25 14.52
N ILE A 205 11.12 -0.93 14.34
CA ILE A 205 11.42 -1.82 13.21
C ILE A 205 11.10 -1.14 11.87
N ALA A 206 9.95 -0.47 11.77
CA ALA A 206 9.57 0.26 10.57
C ALA A 206 10.50 1.44 10.27
N ALA A 207 10.92 2.17 11.30
CA ALA A 207 11.87 3.28 11.19
C ALA A 207 13.24 2.80 10.69
N GLU A 208 13.78 1.71 11.25
CA GLU A 208 15.01 1.08 10.74
C GLU A 208 14.84 0.60 9.29
N THR A 209 13.69 -0.01 8.97
CA THR A 209 13.37 -0.48 7.61
C THR A 209 13.27 0.67 6.60
N LEU A 210 12.83 1.86 7.02
CA LEU A 210 12.69 3.04 6.14
C LEU A 210 14.05 3.54 5.62
N SER A 211 15.10 3.43 6.42
CA SER A 211 16.42 4.02 6.18
C SER A 211 16.97 3.82 4.76
N PRO A 212 17.11 2.59 4.23
CA PRO A 212 17.63 2.36 2.88
C PRO A 212 16.74 2.90 1.76
N PHE A 213 15.46 3.17 2.03
CA PHE A 213 14.47 3.56 1.02
C PHE A 213 14.24 5.08 0.96
N ARG A 214 14.67 5.86 1.96
CA ARG A 214 14.40 7.30 2.08
C ARG A 214 14.72 8.09 0.81
N ARG A 215 15.93 7.90 0.26
CA ARG A 215 16.38 8.61 -0.96
C ARG A 215 15.45 8.35 -2.13
N ARG A 216 14.99 7.10 -2.28
CA ARG A 216 14.14 6.70 -3.41
C ARG A 216 12.71 7.19 -3.22
N ILE A 217 12.15 7.05 -2.02
CA ILE A 217 10.82 7.58 -1.67
C ILE A 217 10.77 9.07 -1.99
N ARG A 218 11.73 9.87 -1.49
CA ARG A 218 11.78 11.32 -1.76
C ARG A 218 11.81 11.68 -3.24
N ARG A 219 12.47 10.86 -4.08
CA ARG A 219 12.57 11.11 -5.53
C ARG A 219 11.27 10.83 -6.30
N ILE A 220 10.47 9.87 -5.84
CA ILE A 220 9.25 9.44 -6.55
C ILE A 220 7.99 10.14 -6.03
N SER A 221 8.00 10.56 -4.77
CA SER A 221 6.97 11.40 -4.14
C SER A 221 7.54 12.81 -3.90
N ASP A 222 7.83 13.15 -2.64
CA ASP A 222 8.48 14.37 -2.19
C ASP A 222 8.89 14.25 -0.70
N SER A 223 9.49 15.32 -0.15
CA SER A 223 9.93 15.38 1.25
C SER A 223 8.76 15.30 2.23
N ASN A 224 7.63 15.96 1.95
CA ASN A 224 6.49 16.01 2.86
C ASN A 224 5.90 14.60 3.10
N ILE A 225 5.82 13.77 2.06
CA ILE A 225 5.36 12.38 2.22
C ILE A 225 6.38 11.53 2.95
N LEU A 226 7.67 11.71 2.68
CA LEU A 226 8.71 11.01 3.43
C LEU A 226 8.69 11.39 4.93
N GLU A 227 8.51 12.66 5.24
CA GLU A 227 8.35 13.17 6.61
C GLU A 227 7.09 12.61 7.25
N HIS A 228 5.97 12.52 6.52
CA HIS A 228 4.77 11.89 7.05
C HIS A 228 4.97 10.41 7.37
N ILE A 229 5.60 9.64 6.48
CA ILE A 229 5.93 8.23 6.72
C ILE A 229 6.82 8.11 7.97
N ALA A 230 7.86 8.95 8.08
CA ALA A 230 8.75 8.96 9.22
C ALA A 230 8.03 9.35 10.51
N ALA A 231 7.13 10.34 10.47
CA ALA A 231 6.33 10.76 11.60
C ALA A 231 5.39 9.64 12.07
N VAL A 232 4.77 8.89 11.15
CA VAL A 232 4.02 7.69 11.53
C VAL A 232 4.98 6.70 12.19
N PHE A 233 6.11 6.35 11.59
CA PHE A 233 7.03 5.39 12.21
C PHE A 233 7.65 5.85 13.53
N ALA A 234 7.66 7.16 13.82
CA ALA A 234 8.10 7.72 15.09
C ALA A 234 6.98 7.84 16.14
N GLY A 235 5.71 7.60 15.77
CA GLY A 235 4.55 7.82 16.66
C GLY A 235 4.06 9.27 16.71
N ASN A 236 4.67 10.18 15.93
CA ASN A 236 4.31 11.60 15.85
C ASN A 236 3.14 11.87 14.89
N ALA A 237 2.74 10.88 14.10
CA ALA A 237 1.52 10.91 13.30
C ALA A 237 0.76 9.59 13.45
N ARG A 238 -0.57 9.67 13.39
CA ARG A 238 -1.45 8.52 13.63
C ARG A 238 -1.33 7.47 12.54
N SER A 239 -1.26 6.22 12.97
CA SER A 239 -1.64 5.01 12.23
C SER A 239 -3.11 4.69 12.52
N LEU A 240 -3.78 3.92 11.66
CA LEU A 240 -5.09 3.37 12.02
C LEU A 240 -5.01 2.33 13.15
N LEU A 241 -3.81 1.82 13.45
CA LEU A 241 -3.56 0.95 14.61
C LEU A 241 -3.53 1.71 15.95
N ASP A 242 -3.49 3.05 15.94
CA ASP A 242 -3.55 3.84 17.17
C ASP A 242 -4.97 3.95 17.73
N PHE A 243 -5.98 3.55 16.96
CA PHE A 243 -7.37 3.50 17.40
C PHE A 243 -7.68 2.14 18.03
N ALA A 244 -8.60 2.14 19.00
CA ALA A 244 -9.08 0.91 19.64
C ALA A 244 -9.84 0.03 18.65
N GLU A 245 -10.57 0.65 17.72
CA GLU A 245 -11.42 -0.03 16.75
C GLU A 245 -11.13 0.45 15.32
N ARG A 246 -11.61 -0.31 14.34
CA ARG A 246 -11.56 0.06 12.92
C ARG A 246 -12.42 1.32 12.70
N PRO A 247 -11.96 2.33 11.93
CA PRO A 247 -12.75 3.54 11.69
C PRO A 247 -14.10 3.27 11.01
N GLU A 248 -15.16 3.95 11.45
CA GLU A 248 -16.51 3.83 10.85
C GLU A 248 -16.54 4.17 9.35
N THR A 249 -15.63 5.04 8.89
CA THR A 249 -15.49 5.39 7.46
C THR A 249 -15.13 4.20 6.58
N TYR A 250 -14.68 3.10 7.17
CA TYR A 250 -14.49 1.82 6.49
C TYR A 250 -15.83 1.20 6.07
N ASP A 251 -16.89 1.38 6.86
CA ASP A 251 -18.20 0.78 6.66
C ASP A 251 -19.16 1.64 5.82
N ASP A 252 -18.76 2.87 5.49
CA ASP A 252 -19.45 3.74 4.53
C ASP A 252 -18.49 4.73 3.84
N VAL A 253 -17.62 4.15 3.01
CA VAL A 253 -16.58 4.85 2.27
C VAL A 253 -17.16 5.91 1.34
N GLY A 254 -16.51 7.07 1.29
CA GLY A 254 -16.81 8.10 0.32
C GLY A 254 -17.87 9.11 0.75
N ARG A 255 -18.56 8.91 1.89
CA ARG A 255 -19.48 9.92 2.45
C ARG A 255 -18.75 11.17 2.93
N THR A 256 -17.66 10.97 3.64
CA THR A 256 -16.76 12.02 4.12
C THR A 256 -15.40 11.83 3.46
N ILE A 257 -15.15 12.53 2.35
CA ILE A 257 -13.82 12.55 1.73
C ILE A 257 -13.17 13.90 2.01
N ASP A 258 -12.32 13.95 3.02
CA ASP A 258 -11.48 15.11 3.27
C ASP A 258 -10.15 14.98 2.52
N TRP A 259 -10.20 15.37 1.24
CA TRP A 259 -9.01 15.55 0.40
C TRP A 259 -8.09 16.68 0.88
N GLY A 260 -8.63 17.62 1.66
CA GLY A 260 -8.05 18.93 1.93
C GLY A 260 -7.32 19.04 3.27
N ARG A 261 -7.49 18.07 4.17
CA ARG A 261 -6.88 18.05 5.52
C ARG A 261 -5.37 18.29 5.53
N ARG A 262 -4.71 17.97 4.40
CA ARG A 262 -3.38 18.47 4.07
C ARG A 262 -3.45 18.98 2.64
N ARG A 263 -2.86 20.15 2.35
CA ARG A 263 -2.68 20.65 0.98
C ARG A 263 -1.84 19.66 0.17
N MET A 264 -2.48 18.60 -0.37
CA MET A 264 -1.80 17.61 -1.17
C MET A 264 -1.38 18.29 -2.47
N ARG A 265 -0.07 18.25 -2.77
CA ARG A 265 0.48 18.85 -3.98
C ARG A 265 -0.26 18.29 -5.20
N ARG A 266 -0.83 19.18 -6.02
CA ARG A 266 -1.53 18.80 -7.25
C ARG A 266 -0.50 18.48 -8.32
N TRP A 267 -0.19 17.19 -8.48
CA TRP A 267 0.58 16.72 -9.63
C TRP A 267 -0.31 16.70 -10.88
N PRO A 268 0.21 17.08 -12.06
CA PRO A 268 -0.56 16.99 -13.30
C PRO A 268 -0.96 15.52 -13.57
N ARG A 269 -2.07 15.34 -14.28
CA ARG A 269 -2.52 14.02 -14.76
C ARG A 269 -1.47 13.40 -15.68
N SER A 270 -1.19 12.11 -15.54
CA SER A 270 -0.32 11.36 -16.46
C SER A 270 -0.93 11.29 -17.87
N LYS A 271 -0.14 10.87 -18.85
CA LYS A 271 -0.65 10.58 -20.21
C LYS A 271 -1.79 9.55 -20.16
N TYR A 272 -1.61 8.48 -19.37
CA TYR A 272 -2.64 7.47 -19.16
C TYR A 272 -3.94 8.05 -18.56
N GLU A 273 -3.85 8.83 -17.49
CA GLU A 273 -5.03 9.47 -16.88
C GLU A 273 -5.74 10.40 -17.87
N LYS A 274 -4.99 11.14 -18.70
CA LYS A 274 -5.57 12.01 -19.74
C LYS A 274 -6.33 11.20 -20.79
N VAL A 275 -5.79 10.07 -21.24
CA VAL A 275 -6.48 9.16 -22.18
C VAL A 275 -7.77 8.63 -21.58
N ILE A 276 -7.73 8.11 -20.35
CA ILE A 276 -8.94 7.60 -19.67
C ILE A 276 -9.99 8.71 -19.50
N HIS A 277 -9.58 9.92 -19.11
CA HIS A 277 -10.51 11.05 -18.98
C HIS A 277 -11.16 11.43 -20.31
N ARG A 278 -10.40 11.45 -21.41
CA ARG A 278 -10.95 11.72 -22.74
C ARG A 278 -11.97 10.66 -23.16
N VAL A 279 -11.68 9.38 -22.89
CA VAL A 279 -12.63 8.28 -23.14
C VAL A 279 -13.93 8.49 -22.36
N ILE A 280 -13.84 8.78 -21.06
CA ILE A 280 -15.02 9.00 -20.20
C ILE A 280 -15.80 10.22 -20.66
N ALA A 281 -15.11 11.32 -20.98
CA ALA A 281 -15.70 12.58 -21.43
C ALA A 281 -16.18 12.55 -22.89
N ARG A 282 -15.97 11.43 -23.61
CA ARG A 282 -16.24 11.30 -25.05
C ARG A 282 -15.54 12.37 -25.90
N GLU A 283 -14.37 12.81 -25.46
CA GLU A 283 -13.55 13.79 -26.18
C GLU A 283 -12.75 13.11 -27.31
N PRO A 284 -12.52 13.78 -28.46
CA PRO A 284 -11.69 13.26 -29.53
C PRO A 284 -10.26 12.91 -29.07
N MET A 285 -9.79 11.72 -29.44
CA MET A 285 -8.42 11.27 -29.16
C MET A 285 -7.65 11.08 -30.47
N ARG A 286 -6.46 11.67 -30.56
CA ARG A 286 -5.50 11.30 -31.60
C ARG A 286 -4.68 10.12 -31.10
N VAL A 287 -4.85 8.97 -31.74
CA VAL A 287 -3.97 7.82 -31.57
C VAL A 287 -2.82 8.02 -32.56
N GLY A 288 -1.59 8.09 -32.05
CA GLY A 288 -0.37 8.28 -32.82
C GLY A 288 0.78 7.58 -32.12
#